data_AF-A0A454W6H8-F1
#
_entry.id   AF-A0A454W6H8-F1
#
_cell.length_a   1.000
_cell.length_b   1.000
_cell.length_c   1.000
_cell.angle_alpha   90.00
_cell.angle_beta   90.00
_cell.angle_gamma   90.00
#
_symmetry.space_group_name_H-M   'P 1'
#
loop_
_entity.id
_entity.type
_entity.pdbx_description
1 polymer ?
#
loop_
_entity_poly.entity_id
_entity_poly.type
_entity_poly.pdbx_seq_one_letter_code
_entity_poly.pdbx_strand_id
1 'polypeptide(L)'
;MSRADEAQPVQPAVPGRRLLLKGAVAAGALSAVPAVAAAAPGETAPYVNPLVRNRADPHIRRHTDGFYYFTATAPEYDRIVLRRSRTLQGIGTARESVVWRKHTTGDMGAHIWAPEMHRVDGKWYIYFAAAPAERVWDIRIWVLENAHRDPFRGTWVERGQVKTAWETFSLDATTFTHRGTRYLAWAQHEPGMDNNTALWLSEMANPWTLKGPQIRLSTPEYDWECVGFKVNEGAAVLARNGRVFMTYSASATDANYCMGLLTADADADLMDPASWSKSPVPVFTSNETTGQYGPGHNCFTVDRDGRTDVLVYHARQYKEIDGDPLDDPNRHTRVQRLGWKADGTPDFGVPVADTARGRA
;
A
#
# COMPACT_ATOMS: atom_id res chain seq x y z
N MET A 1 -3.80 -8.30 -70.59
CA MET A 1 -3.46 -7.63 -69.31
C MET A 1 -1.97 -7.80 -69.10
N SER A 2 -1.22 -6.72 -68.90
CA SER A 2 0.24 -6.71 -69.07
C SER A 2 1.02 -7.05 -67.79
N ARG A 3 2.17 -7.72 -67.96
CA ARG A 3 3.30 -7.89 -67.02
C ARG A 3 4.58 -8.16 -67.82
N ALA A 4 5.73 -8.04 -67.16
CA ALA A 4 7.11 -8.02 -67.70
C ALA A 4 7.49 -6.71 -68.43
N ASP A 5 8.73 -6.24 -68.43
CA ASP A 5 9.93 -6.51 -67.61
C ASP A 5 10.96 -5.38 -67.87
N GLU A 6 11.85 -5.07 -66.92
CA GLU A 6 13.16 -4.37 -67.08
C GLU A 6 13.78 -4.12 -65.69
N ALA A 7 15.08 -4.02 -65.43
CA ALA A 7 16.36 -4.49 -65.98
C ALA A 7 17.48 -3.85 -65.11
N GLN A 8 18.67 -4.45 -65.03
CA GLN A 8 19.91 -3.90 -64.40
C GLN A 8 21.10 -4.10 -65.37
N PRO A 9 22.36 -3.70 -65.06
CA PRO A 9 22.87 -2.37 -64.66
C PRO A 9 24.17 -1.99 -65.45
N VAL A 10 24.65 -0.73 -65.41
CA VAL A 10 26.00 -0.37 -65.92
C VAL A 10 26.68 0.76 -65.12
N GLN A 11 27.97 0.59 -64.78
CA GLN A 11 28.95 1.66 -64.44
C GLN A 11 29.97 1.81 -65.59
N PRO A 12 30.63 2.98 -65.78
CA PRO A 12 31.95 3.23 -65.15
C PRO A 12 32.06 4.72 -64.68
N ALA A 13 33.20 5.36 -64.31
CA ALA A 13 34.63 5.01 -64.34
C ALA A 13 35.42 5.75 -63.20
N VAL A 14 36.75 5.61 -63.18
CA VAL A 14 37.72 6.32 -62.30
C VAL A 14 38.78 7.03 -63.16
N PRO A 15 39.29 8.21 -62.74
CA PRO A 15 40.68 8.58 -62.95
C PRO A 15 41.39 8.99 -61.64
N GLY A 16 42.73 9.00 -61.61
CA GLY A 16 43.47 9.32 -60.38
C GLY A 16 44.92 9.77 -60.55
N ARG A 17 45.67 9.70 -59.43
CA ARG A 17 47.10 10.02 -59.19
C ARG A 17 47.53 11.49 -58.98
N ARG A 18 47.87 11.76 -57.70
CA ARG A 18 49.12 12.40 -57.19
C ARG A 18 49.50 13.82 -57.67
N LEU A 19 49.63 14.77 -56.73
CA LEU A 19 50.93 15.17 -56.12
C LEU A 19 50.81 16.16 -54.93
N LEU A 20 51.83 16.10 -54.05
CA LEU A 20 52.39 17.14 -53.14
C LEU A 20 51.60 17.77 -51.95
N LEU A 21 52.18 17.48 -50.77
CA LEU A 21 52.28 18.27 -49.52
C LEU A 21 52.07 19.80 -49.63
N LYS A 22 51.34 20.35 -48.65
CA LYS A 22 51.79 21.42 -47.74
C LYS A 22 51.00 21.30 -46.41
N GLY A 23 51.67 21.46 -45.29
CA GLY A 23 51.10 21.18 -43.96
C GLY A 23 50.43 22.37 -43.29
N ALA A 24 49.58 22.06 -42.31
CA ALA A 24 49.21 22.96 -41.21
C ALA A 24 48.94 22.10 -39.96
N VAL A 25 49.71 22.28 -38.90
CA VAL A 25 49.43 21.65 -37.59
C VAL A 25 48.34 22.49 -36.91
N ALA A 26 47.09 22.04 -36.99
CA ALA A 26 46.00 22.60 -36.21
C ALA A 26 45.86 21.79 -34.91
N ALA A 27 46.27 22.37 -33.79
CA ALA A 27 46.03 21.81 -32.47
C ALA A 27 44.53 21.88 -32.14
N GLY A 28 43.79 20.82 -32.46
CA GLY A 28 42.39 20.67 -32.08
C GLY A 28 42.27 20.49 -30.57
N ALA A 29 41.75 21.51 -29.88
CA ALA A 29 41.53 21.44 -28.44
C ALA A 29 40.52 20.32 -28.11
N LEU A 30 40.92 19.41 -27.21
CA LEU A 30 39.99 18.48 -26.57
C LEU A 30 38.99 19.29 -25.73
N SER A 31 37.81 19.54 -26.29
CA SER A 31 36.66 20.04 -25.55
C SER A 31 36.20 18.95 -24.57
N ALA A 32 36.76 18.97 -23.36
CA ALA A 32 36.34 18.11 -22.26
C ALA A 32 34.87 18.41 -21.95
N VAL A 33 33.98 17.51 -22.36
CA VAL A 33 32.58 17.53 -21.92
C VAL A 33 32.63 17.37 -20.39
N PRO A 34 32.01 18.27 -19.61
CA PRO A 34 31.96 18.10 -18.16
C PRO A 34 31.20 16.80 -17.88
N ALA A 35 31.90 15.80 -17.33
CA ALA A 35 31.23 14.66 -16.76
C ALA A 35 30.41 15.19 -15.59
N VAL A 36 29.10 15.32 -15.79
CA VAL A 36 28.15 15.60 -14.71
C VAL A 36 28.23 14.39 -13.79
N ALA A 37 28.99 14.54 -12.70
CA ALA A 37 29.08 13.51 -11.68
C ALA A 37 27.65 13.26 -11.19
N ALA A 38 27.10 12.10 -11.55
CA ALA A 38 25.84 11.65 -11.00
C ALA A 38 26.06 11.57 -9.49
N ALA A 39 25.41 12.48 -8.74
CA ALA A 39 25.46 12.44 -7.29
C ALA A 39 25.02 11.04 -6.87
N ALA A 40 25.89 10.33 -6.15
CA ALA A 40 25.51 9.07 -5.52
C ALA A 40 24.21 9.31 -4.76
N PRO A 41 23.22 8.40 -4.83
CA PRO A 41 21.96 8.58 -4.12
C PRO A 41 22.29 8.79 -2.64
N GLY A 42 22.09 10.02 -2.17
CA GLY A 42 22.47 10.42 -0.83
C GLY A 42 21.78 9.50 0.16
N GLU A 43 22.58 8.89 1.04
CA GLU A 43 22.11 7.92 2.02
C GLU A 43 20.93 8.53 2.79
N THR A 44 19.73 7.98 2.56
CA THR A 44 18.50 8.47 3.19
C THR A 44 18.65 8.25 4.69
N ALA A 45 18.73 9.35 5.45
CA ALA A 45 18.86 9.28 6.90
C ALA A 45 17.79 8.32 7.48
N PRO A 46 18.17 7.42 8.40
CA PRO A 46 17.31 6.34 8.83
C PRO A 46 16.01 6.88 9.44
N TYR A 47 14.90 6.17 9.22
CA TYR A 47 13.62 6.52 9.81
C TYR A 47 13.68 6.44 11.34
N VAL A 48 12.90 7.29 12.00
CA VAL A 48 12.81 7.36 13.46
C VAL A 48 11.53 6.64 13.87
N ASN A 49 11.68 5.49 14.52
CA ASN A 49 10.55 4.65 14.91
C ASN A 49 10.34 4.65 16.44
N PRO A 50 9.08 4.56 16.90
CA PRO A 50 7.84 4.59 16.11
C PRO A 50 7.57 5.97 15.50
N LEU A 51 7.05 6.00 14.26
CA LEU A 51 6.73 7.22 13.53
C LEU A 51 5.54 7.95 14.17
N VAL A 52 4.48 7.23 14.54
CA VAL A 52 3.31 7.77 15.26
C VAL A 52 2.90 6.82 16.38
N ARG A 53 2.91 7.30 17.63
CA ARG A 53 2.46 6.54 18.79
C ARG A 53 0.93 6.42 18.82
N ASN A 54 0.46 5.31 19.37
CA ASN A 54 -0.96 5.01 19.61
C ASN A 54 -1.84 5.20 18.37
N ARG A 55 -1.39 4.66 17.23
CA ARG A 55 -2.09 4.70 15.94
C ARG A 55 -1.88 3.34 15.27
N ALA A 56 -2.96 2.56 15.22
CA ALA A 56 -3.02 1.30 14.51
C ALA A 56 -3.41 1.54 13.05
N ASP A 57 -3.35 0.47 12.25
CA ASP A 57 -3.86 0.40 10.88
C ASP A 57 -3.46 1.62 9.99
N PRO A 58 -2.13 1.90 9.88
CA PRO A 58 -1.65 3.16 9.32
C PRO A 58 -1.64 3.18 7.79
N HIS A 59 -2.41 4.10 7.20
CA HIS A 59 -2.39 4.36 5.76
C HIS A 59 -1.70 5.69 5.42
N ILE A 60 -0.56 5.62 4.71
CA ILE A 60 0.22 6.78 4.24
C ILE A 60 0.25 6.83 2.70
N ARG A 61 -0.40 7.83 2.11
CA ARG A 61 -0.35 8.08 0.67
C ARG A 61 0.50 9.31 0.34
N ARG A 62 1.57 9.12 -0.46
CA ARG A 62 2.22 10.23 -1.16
C ARG A 62 1.33 10.72 -2.29
N HIS A 63 1.09 12.04 -2.35
CA HIS A 63 0.30 12.69 -3.39
C HIS A 63 1.16 13.57 -4.30
N THR A 64 0.61 13.95 -5.46
CA THR A 64 1.29 14.69 -6.53
C THR A 64 1.53 16.18 -6.19
N ASP A 65 0.94 16.69 -5.12
CA ASP A 65 1.19 18.03 -4.56
C ASP A 65 2.47 18.10 -3.68
N GLY A 66 3.19 16.98 -3.56
CA GLY A 66 4.41 16.87 -2.76
C GLY A 66 4.17 16.74 -1.26
N PHE A 67 2.97 16.32 -0.84
CA PHE A 67 2.68 15.91 0.53
C PHE A 67 2.46 14.40 0.66
N TYR A 68 2.88 13.87 1.80
CA TYR A 68 2.37 12.64 2.39
C TYR A 68 1.12 12.99 3.18
N TYR A 69 0.08 12.19 3.03
CA TYR A 69 -1.12 12.23 3.84
C TYR A 69 -1.20 10.94 4.65
N PHE A 70 -1.50 11.07 5.95
CA PHE A 70 -1.59 9.97 6.90
C PHE A 70 -2.98 9.96 7.55
N THR A 71 -3.56 8.77 7.61
CA THR A 71 -4.71 8.42 8.42
C THR A 71 -4.46 7.05 9.06
N ALA A 72 -5.17 6.76 10.13
CA ALA A 72 -4.96 5.59 10.99
C ALA A 72 -6.14 5.42 11.94
N THR A 73 -6.29 4.21 12.47
CA THR A 73 -7.23 3.95 13.57
C THR A 73 -6.75 4.66 14.84
N ALA A 74 -7.66 5.46 15.43
CA ALA A 74 -7.45 6.08 16.74
C ALA A 74 -7.90 5.11 17.86
N PRO A 75 -7.24 5.07 19.03
CA PRO A 75 -7.55 4.10 20.09
C PRO A 75 -8.99 4.18 20.63
N GLU A 76 -9.63 5.34 20.51
CA GLU A 76 -11.00 5.54 20.97
C GLU A 76 -12.07 5.06 19.95
N TYR A 77 -11.63 4.58 18.78
CA TYR A 77 -12.46 4.04 17.68
C TYR A 77 -13.70 4.90 17.33
N ASP A 78 -13.57 6.25 17.40
CA ASP A 78 -14.70 7.20 17.32
C ASP A 78 -14.67 8.18 16.14
N ARG A 79 -13.58 8.21 15.36
CA ARG A 79 -13.30 9.29 14.42
C ARG A 79 -12.28 8.90 13.36
N ILE A 80 -12.30 9.64 12.25
CA ILE A 80 -11.29 9.58 11.21
C ILE A 80 -10.40 10.82 11.32
N VAL A 81 -9.08 10.59 11.36
CA VAL A 81 -8.06 11.62 11.51
C VAL A 81 -7.21 11.77 10.26
N LEU A 82 -6.77 12.99 9.96
CA LEU A 82 -5.77 13.27 8.93
C LEU A 82 -4.59 14.07 9.48
N ARG A 83 -3.39 13.73 9.01
CA ARG A 83 -2.16 14.54 9.08
C ARG A 83 -1.59 14.69 7.67
N ARG A 84 -0.78 15.73 7.44
CA ARG A 84 0.07 15.80 6.23
C ARG A 84 1.45 16.38 6.52
N SER A 85 2.45 15.97 5.76
CA SER A 85 3.79 16.54 5.79
C SER A 85 4.51 16.37 4.45
N ARG A 86 5.59 17.13 4.21
CA ARG A 86 6.40 17.02 2.98
C ARG A 86 7.44 15.90 3.03
N THR A 87 7.61 15.28 4.19
CA THR A 87 8.49 14.11 4.43
C THR A 87 7.73 13.07 5.24
N LEU A 88 8.11 11.79 5.11
CA LEU A 88 7.54 10.71 5.93
C LEU A 88 7.75 10.99 7.42
N GLN A 89 8.99 11.27 7.82
CA GLN A 89 9.38 11.61 9.19
C GLN A 89 8.55 12.75 9.80
N GLY A 90 8.21 13.75 8.98
CA GLY A 90 7.42 14.89 9.42
C GLY A 90 5.94 14.57 9.71
N ILE A 91 5.45 13.35 9.44
CA ILE A 91 4.12 12.89 9.87
C ILE A 91 4.05 12.72 11.39
N GLY A 92 5.15 12.32 12.04
CA GLY A 92 5.20 12.11 13.48
C GLY A 92 4.89 13.36 14.30
N THR A 93 5.29 14.53 13.80
CA THR A 93 5.08 15.85 14.42
C THR A 93 4.00 16.70 13.74
N ALA A 94 3.43 16.24 12.62
CA ALA A 94 2.37 16.96 11.92
C ALA A 94 1.10 17.06 12.78
N ARG A 95 0.47 18.25 12.77
CA ARG A 95 -0.82 18.47 13.44
C ARG A 95 -1.88 17.51 12.87
N GLU A 96 -2.58 16.87 13.79
CA GLU A 96 -3.75 16.04 13.49
C GLU A 96 -5.02 16.88 13.42
N SER A 97 -5.88 16.53 12.45
CA SER A 97 -7.21 17.11 12.27
C SER A 97 -8.23 15.98 12.21
N VAL A 98 -9.32 16.10 12.98
CA VAL A 98 -10.48 15.22 12.84
C VAL A 98 -11.29 15.68 11.63
N VAL A 99 -11.57 14.79 10.69
CA VAL A 99 -12.31 15.12 9.45
C VAL A 99 -13.70 14.51 9.38
N TRP A 100 -13.96 13.47 10.17
CA TRP A 100 -15.27 12.86 10.35
C TRP A 100 -15.33 12.18 11.73
N ARG A 101 -16.54 12.04 12.29
CA ARG A 101 -16.81 11.44 13.61
C ARG A 101 -17.98 10.47 13.52
N LYS A 102 -17.95 9.43 14.35
CA LYS A 102 -19.01 8.44 14.45
C LYS A 102 -20.38 9.08 14.73
N HIS A 103 -21.42 8.43 14.22
CA HIS A 103 -22.81 8.80 14.51
C HIS A 103 -23.14 8.45 15.97
N THR A 104 -24.19 9.07 16.52
CA THR A 104 -24.65 8.79 17.89
C THR A 104 -25.55 7.57 18.01
N THR A 105 -26.19 7.17 16.91
CA THR A 105 -27.23 6.14 16.80
C THR A 105 -27.27 5.61 15.37
N GLY A 106 -27.62 4.35 15.18
CA GLY A 106 -27.68 3.71 13.86
C GLY A 106 -26.29 3.46 13.28
N ASP A 107 -26.26 3.21 11.96
CA ASP A 107 -25.06 2.90 11.18
C ASP A 107 -23.92 3.91 11.40
N MET A 108 -22.67 3.46 11.22
CA MET A 108 -21.46 4.29 11.43
C MET A 108 -21.32 4.87 12.86
N GLY A 109 -21.95 4.24 13.87
CA GLY A 109 -21.98 4.71 15.26
C GLY A 109 -21.03 4.01 16.25
N ALA A 110 -20.35 2.94 15.82
CA ALA A 110 -19.38 2.20 16.62
C ALA A 110 -18.18 1.70 15.79
N HIS A 111 -17.06 1.46 16.48
CA HIS A 111 -15.87 0.79 15.94
C HIS A 111 -15.37 1.38 14.60
N ILE A 112 -14.99 2.66 14.63
CA ILE A 112 -14.42 3.35 13.46
C ILE A 112 -12.97 2.87 13.25
N TRP A 113 -12.78 1.98 12.28
CA TRP A 113 -11.53 1.27 12.03
C TRP A 113 -10.98 1.46 10.62
N ALA A 114 -9.66 1.27 10.50
CA ALA A 114 -8.89 1.14 9.27
C ALA A 114 -9.23 2.16 8.16
N PRO A 115 -9.19 3.48 8.43
CA PRO A 115 -9.42 4.48 7.40
C PRO A 115 -8.28 4.49 6.36
N GLU A 116 -8.57 4.22 5.08
CA GLU A 116 -7.65 4.44 3.96
C GLU A 116 -8.07 5.63 3.09
N MET A 117 -7.16 6.59 2.84
CA MET A 117 -7.44 7.76 2.00
C MET A 117 -6.83 7.69 0.60
N HIS A 118 -7.69 7.66 -0.42
CA HIS A 118 -7.32 7.61 -1.84
C HIS A 118 -7.74 8.86 -2.61
N ARG A 119 -7.10 9.12 -3.75
CA ARG A 119 -7.52 10.14 -4.72
C ARG A 119 -7.94 9.44 -6.02
N VAL A 120 -9.19 9.62 -6.44
CA VAL A 120 -9.77 9.03 -7.65
C VAL A 120 -10.52 10.11 -8.41
N ASP A 121 -10.29 10.23 -9.72
CA ASP A 121 -10.98 11.15 -10.65
C ASP A 121 -11.12 12.59 -10.13
N GLY A 122 -10.05 13.10 -9.53
CA GLY A 122 -10.00 14.47 -9.01
C GLY A 122 -10.76 14.70 -7.69
N LYS A 123 -11.14 13.63 -6.97
CA LYS A 123 -11.76 13.69 -5.63
C LYS A 123 -11.02 12.82 -4.61
N TRP A 124 -11.14 13.16 -3.33
CA TRP A 124 -10.66 12.32 -2.23
C TRP A 124 -11.75 11.34 -1.81
N TYR A 125 -11.35 10.12 -1.47
CA TYR A 125 -12.20 9.10 -0.87
C TYR A 125 -11.53 8.56 0.39
N ILE A 126 -12.30 8.32 1.45
CA ILE A 126 -11.85 7.53 2.60
C ILE A 126 -12.73 6.30 2.71
N TYR A 127 -12.11 5.12 2.61
CA TYR A 127 -12.72 3.84 2.95
C TYR A 127 -12.47 3.59 4.43
N PHE A 128 -13.46 3.12 5.16
CA PHE A 128 -13.30 2.76 6.57
C PHE A 128 -14.33 1.69 6.96
N ALA A 129 -14.08 1.01 8.07
CA ALA A 129 -15.03 0.07 8.65
C ALA A 129 -15.75 0.70 9.84
N ALA A 130 -17.04 0.39 10.00
CA ALA A 130 -17.85 0.81 11.15
C ALA A 130 -19.08 -0.07 11.33
N ALA A 131 -19.54 -0.19 12.58
CA ALA A 131 -20.78 -0.86 12.96
C ALA A 131 -21.89 0.14 13.34
N PRO A 132 -23.16 -0.31 13.37
CA PRO A 132 -24.22 0.41 14.05
C PRO A 132 -23.92 0.63 15.53
N ALA A 133 -24.31 1.77 16.10
CA ALA A 133 -24.14 2.07 17.52
C ALA A 133 -24.75 1.00 18.45
N GLU A 134 -25.88 0.42 18.03
CA GLU A 134 -26.66 -0.56 18.79
C GLU A 134 -26.20 -2.01 18.58
N ARG A 135 -25.36 -2.26 17.57
CA ARG A 135 -24.88 -3.60 17.18
C ARG A 135 -23.40 -3.53 16.80
N VAL A 136 -22.55 -3.29 17.80
CA VAL A 136 -21.13 -2.92 17.60
C VAL A 136 -20.27 -3.95 16.85
N TRP A 137 -20.74 -5.20 16.72
CA TRP A 137 -20.07 -6.26 15.96
C TRP A 137 -20.62 -6.45 14.53
N ASP A 138 -21.66 -5.72 14.13
CA ASP A 138 -22.14 -5.68 12.74
C ASP A 138 -21.33 -4.71 11.89
N ILE A 139 -20.01 -4.89 11.88
CA ILE A 139 -19.05 -4.07 11.13
C ILE A 139 -19.31 -4.22 9.62
N ARG A 140 -19.38 -3.10 8.90
CA ARG A 140 -19.47 -3.02 7.43
C ARG A 140 -18.50 -1.96 6.89
N ILE A 141 -18.28 -1.98 5.57
CA ILE A 141 -17.41 -1.04 4.85
C ILE A 141 -18.22 0.20 4.42
N TRP A 142 -17.67 1.39 4.67
CA TRP A 142 -18.26 2.69 4.38
C TRP A 142 -17.29 3.57 3.61
N VAL A 143 -17.82 4.53 2.83
CA VAL A 143 -17.00 5.48 2.05
C VAL A 143 -17.42 6.92 2.30
N LEU A 144 -16.44 7.79 2.53
CA LEU A 144 -16.59 9.25 2.49
C LEU A 144 -15.99 9.80 1.19
N GLU A 145 -16.60 10.83 0.59
CA GLU A 145 -16.06 11.60 -0.53
C GLU A 145 -15.79 13.05 -0.13
N ASN A 146 -14.67 13.63 -0.57
CA ASN A 146 -14.47 15.08 -0.55
C ASN A 146 -13.93 15.57 -1.91
N ALA A 147 -14.75 16.36 -2.60
CA ALA A 147 -14.42 16.91 -3.92
C ALA A 147 -13.42 18.09 -3.88
N HIS A 148 -13.18 18.68 -2.71
CA HIS A 148 -12.22 19.77 -2.59
C HIS A 148 -10.77 19.28 -2.85
N ARG A 149 -9.89 20.17 -3.34
CA ARG A 149 -8.48 19.82 -3.64
C ARG A 149 -7.66 19.53 -2.38
N ASP A 150 -7.86 20.35 -1.35
CA ASP A 150 -7.25 20.22 -0.03
C ASP A 150 -8.21 19.42 0.88
N PRO A 151 -7.89 18.18 1.32
CA PRO A 151 -8.83 17.31 2.06
C PRO A 151 -9.13 17.81 3.48
N PHE A 152 -8.37 18.79 3.96
CA PHE A 152 -8.61 19.52 5.21
C PHE A 152 -9.63 20.67 5.07
N ARG A 153 -10.25 20.81 3.89
CA ARG A 153 -11.26 21.83 3.57
C ARG A 153 -12.40 21.18 2.77
N GLY A 154 -13.49 21.91 2.59
CA GLY A 154 -14.70 21.37 1.96
C GLY A 154 -15.46 20.47 2.95
N THR A 155 -16.30 19.59 2.41
CA THR A 155 -17.18 18.71 3.19
C THR A 155 -16.90 17.27 2.80
N TRP A 156 -16.76 16.40 3.79
CA TRP A 156 -16.78 14.96 3.61
C TRP A 156 -18.23 14.49 3.56
N VAL A 157 -18.63 13.89 2.43
CA VAL A 157 -19.98 13.41 2.15
C VAL A 157 -19.98 11.89 2.26
N GLU A 158 -20.84 11.35 3.11
CA GLU A 158 -21.07 9.91 3.21
C GLU A 158 -21.67 9.38 1.90
N ARG A 159 -21.00 8.38 1.30
CA ARG A 159 -21.48 7.64 0.13
C ARG A 159 -22.27 6.37 0.52
N GLY A 160 -22.39 6.11 1.81
CA GLY A 160 -23.06 4.95 2.37
C GLY A 160 -22.18 3.71 2.40
N GLN A 161 -22.82 2.56 2.64
CA GLN A 161 -22.17 1.26 2.73
C GLN A 161 -21.76 0.75 1.34
N VAL A 162 -20.57 0.18 1.22
CA VAL A 162 -20.23 -0.65 0.06
C VAL A 162 -20.98 -1.97 0.18
N LYS A 163 -21.98 -2.18 -0.68
CA LYS A 163 -22.74 -3.43 -0.71
C LYS A 163 -21.93 -4.53 -1.38
N THR A 164 -21.77 -5.64 -0.66
CA THR A 164 -21.13 -6.89 -1.12
C THR A 164 -22.21 -7.96 -1.37
N ALA A 165 -21.82 -9.20 -1.67
CA ALA A 165 -22.79 -10.23 -2.05
C ALA A 165 -23.68 -10.72 -0.89
N TRP A 166 -23.29 -10.47 0.37
CA TRP A 166 -24.04 -10.81 1.59
C TRP A 166 -23.69 -9.87 2.75
N GLU A 167 -24.61 -9.71 3.70
CA GLU A 167 -24.47 -8.77 4.82
C GLU A 167 -23.81 -9.41 6.06
N THR A 168 -22.49 -9.60 6.03
CA THR A 168 -21.69 -10.11 7.16
C THR A 168 -20.60 -9.12 7.59
N PHE A 169 -19.90 -9.43 8.69
CA PHE A 169 -18.72 -8.71 9.17
C PHE A 169 -17.73 -8.44 8.01
N SER A 170 -17.53 -7.16 7.68
CA SER A 170 -16.75 -6.71 6.52
C SER A 170 -15.96 -5.45 6.85
N LEU A 171 -14.65 -5.45 6.61
CA LEU A 171 -13.72 -4.38 6.98
C LEU A 171 -12.51 -4.29 6.02
N ASP A 172 -11.58 -3.40 6.34
CA ASP A 172 -10.23 -3.33 5.75
C ASP A 172 -10.21 -3.21 4.22
N ALA A 173 -11.07 -2.32 3.71
CA ALA A 173 -11.25 -2.11 2.29
C ALA A 173 -10.15 -1.21 1.70
N THR A 174 -9.25 -1.80 0.92
CA THR A 174 -8.27 -1.08 0.10
C THR A 174 -8.69 -1.03 -1.37
N THR A 175 -8.27 0.02 -2.09
CA THR A 175 -8.51 0.14 -3.53
C THR A 175 -7.24 0.40 -4.33
N PHE A 176 -7.12 -0.29 -5.47
CA PHE A 176 -6.02 -0.13 -6.39
C PHE A 176 -6.51 -0.11 -7.85
N THR A 177 -5.64 0.31 -8.75
CA THR A 177 -5.93 0.32 -10.19
C THR A 177 -4.84 -0.49 -10.89
N HIS A 178 -5.28 -1.44 -11.72
CA HIS A 178 -4.40 -2.31 -12.48
C HIS A 178 -4.91 -2.41 -13.92
N ARG A 179 -4.01 -2.19 -14.90
CA ARG A 179 -4.32 -2.22 -16.35
C ARG A 179 -5.57 -1.41 -16.78
N GLY A 180 -5.91 -0.35 -16.04
CA GLY A 180 -7.05 0.52 -16.29
C GLY A 180 -8.32 0.19 -15.49
N THR A 181 -8.41 -1.01 -14.92
CA THR A 181 -9.52 -1.42 -14.05
C THR A 181 -9.24 -1.03 -12.60
N ARG A 182 -10.26 -0.53 -11.89
CA ARG A 182 -10.23 -0.32 -10.43
C ARG A 182 -10.82 -1.53 -9.72
N TYR A 183 -10.12 -1.98 -8.69
CA TYR A 183 -10.53 -3.06 -7.81
C TYR A 183 -10.72 -2.56 -6.38
N LEU A 184 -11.56 -3.27 -5.63
CA LEU A 184 -11.59 -3.23 -4.18
C LEU A 184 -11.11 -4.60 -3.67
N ALA A 185 -10.17 -4.59 -2.72
CA ALA A 185 -9.81 -5.76 -1.93
C ALA A 185 -10.21 -5.50 -0.47
N TRP A 186 -10.76 -6.50 0.22
CA TRP A 186 -11.25 -6.33 1.60
C TRP A 186 -11.31 -7.64 2.37
N ALA A 187 -11.52 -7.54 3.68
CA ALA A 187 -11.72 -8.67 4.58
C ALA A 187 -13.22 -8.86 4.87
N GLN A 188 -13.75 -10.08 4.73
CA GLN A 188 -15.14 -10.37 5.04
C GLN A 188 -15.38 -11.83 5.46
N HIS A 189 -16.28 -12.04 6.41
CA HIS A 189 -16.77 -13.35 6.82
C HIS A 189 -17.66 -14.01 5.76
N GLU A 190 -17.48 -15.30 5.51
CA GLU A 190 -18.29 -16.06 4.55
C GLU A 190 -19.34 -16.93 5.27
N PRO A 191 -20.64 -16.79 4.95
CA PRO A 191 -21.69 -17.58 5.57
C PRO A 191 -21.42 -19.10 5.51
N GLY A 192 -21.37 -19.74 6.68
CA GLY A 192 -21.18 -21.18 6.80
C GLY A 192 -19.72 -21.65 6.85
N MET A 193 -18.73 -20.74 6.83
CA MET A 193 -17.34 -21.09 7.10
C MET A 193 -16.98 -20.93 8.59
N ASP A 194 -16.17 -21.88 9.09
CA ASP A 194 -15.59 -21.85 10.44
C ASP A 194 -14.30 -21.01 10.45
N ASN A 195 -14.45 -19.69 10.23
CA ASN A 195 -13.40 -18.68 10.35
C ASN A 195 -13.96 -17.29 10.70
N ASN A 196 -13.09 -16.33 11.03
CA ASN A 196 -13.48 -14.93 11.22
C ASN A 196 -13.65 -14.25 9.86
N THR A 197 -12.57 -14.17 9.07
CA THR A 197 -12.54 -13.44 7.79
C THR A 197 -11.67 -14.13 6.76
N ALA A 198 -12.06 -13.98 5.49
CA ALA A 198 -11.29 -14.30 4.30
C ALA A 198 -11.02 -13.02 3.48
N LEU A 199 -10.06 -13.06 2.55
CA LEU A 199 -9.79 -11.96 1.63
C LEU A 199 -10.63 -12.07 0.37
N TRP A 200 -11.17 -10.93 -0.05
CA TRP A 200 -12.05 -10.81 -1.20
C TRP A 200 -11.56 -9.76 -2.19
N LEU A 201 -11.87 -9.96 -3.46
CA LEU A 201 -11.62 -9.01 -4.55
C LEU A 201 -12.87 -8.82 -5.40
N SER A 202 -13.07 -7.60 -5.92
CA SER A 202 -14.07 -7.32 -6.94
C SER A 202 -13.72 -6.07 -7.75
N GLU A 203 -14.20 -5.98 -8.99
CA GLU A 203 -14.09 -4.75 -9.77
C GLU A 203 -15.09 -3.68 -9.31
N MET A 204 -14.73 -2.41 -9.45
CA MET A 204 -15.58 -1.27 -9.06
C MET A 204 -16.23 -0.56 -10.26
N ALA A 205 -17.51 -0.21 -10.16
CA ALA A 205 -18.21 0.71 -11.08
C ALA A 205 -17.76 2.16 -10.85
N ASN A 206 -17.60 2.51 -9.59
CA ASN A 206 -17.21 3.83 -9.09
C ASN A 206 -16.53 3.64 -7.71
N PRO A 207 -15.93 4.66 -7.09
CA PRO A 207 -15.19 4.51 -5.83
C PRO A 207 -15.98 3.99 -4.61
N TRP A 208 -17.29 3.76 -4.68
CA TRP A 208 -18.11 3.23 -3.58
C TRP A 208 -19.11 2.14 -4.04
N THR A 209 -18.93 1.54 -5.22
CA THR A 209 -19.86 0.53 -5.75
C THR A 209 -19.12 -0.55 -6.54
N LEU A 210 -19.34 -1.82 -6.19
CA LEU A 210 -18.83 -2.98 -6.91
C LEU A 210 -19.64 -3.21 -8.21
N LYS A 211 -19.03 -3.81 -9.24
CA LYS A 211 -19.68 -4.08 -10.55
C LYS A 211 -19.56 -5.51 -11.06
N GLY A 212 -18.94 -6.39 -10.29
CA GLY A 212 -18.66 -7.77 -10.69
C GLY A 212 -18.88 -8.74 -9.54
N PRO A 213 -18.50 -10.02 -9.70
CA PRO A 213 -18.52 -10.98 -8.61
C PRO A 213 -17.56 -10.55 -7.49
N GLN A 214 -17.86 -11.03 -6.28
CA GLN A 214 -16.95 -11.05 -5.15
C GLN A 214 -16.23 -12.41 -5.18
N ILE A 215 -14.91 -12.42 -5.36
CA ILE A 215 -14.11 -13.66 -5.40
C ILE A 215 -13.24 -13.78 -4.15
N ARG A 216 -13.06 -15.01 -3.65
CA ARG A 216 -12.18 -15.29 -2.50
C ARG A 216 -10.76 -15.49 -2.98
N LEU A 217 -9.81 -14.72 -2.48
CA LEU A 217 -8.39 -14.84 -2.83
C LEU A 217 -7.58 -15.64 -1.80
N SER A 218 -7.95 -15.56 -0.52
CA SER A 218 -7.29 -16.30 0.56
C SER A 218 -8.29 -16.58 1.68
N THR A 219 -8.11 -17.73 2.33
CA THR A 219 -8.76 -18.04 3.61
C THR A 219 -7.65 -18.38 4.61
N PRO A 220 -7.80 -18.08 5.92
CA PRO A 220 -6.88 -18.54 6.96
C PRO A 220 -6.92 -20.07 7.04
N GLU A 221 -5.77 -20.70 6.80
CA GLU A 221 -5.66 -22.17 6.70
C GLU A 221 -4.33 -22.72 7.26
N TYR A 222 -3.27 -21.92 7.27
CA TYR A 222 -2.01 -22.27 7.92
C TYR A 222 -2.06 -22.00 9.42
N ASP A 223 -1.29 -22.77 10.22
CA ASP A 223 -1.25 -22.63 11.69
C ASP A 223 -0.97 -21.19 12.14
N TRP A 224 -0.09 -20.48 11.42
CA TRP A 224 0.30 -19.09 11.71
C TRP A 224 -0.79 -18.06 11.37
N GLU A 225 -1.85 -18.43 10.64
CA GLU A 225 -3.02 -17.59 10.35
C GLU A 225 -4.17 -17.80 11.35
N CYS A 226 -4.06 -18.82 12.20
CA CYS A 226 -5.14 -19.35 13.01
C CYS A 226 -4.90 -19.25 14.52
N VAL A 227 -3.89 -18.48 14.96
CA VAL A 227 -3.56 -18.34 16.38
C VAL A 227 -4.50 -17.33 17.04
N GLY A 228 -5.28 -17.81 18.02
CA GLY A 228 -6.34 -17.05 18.69
C GLY A 228 -7.61 -16.93 17.84
N PHE A 229 -7.49 -16.39 16.63
CA PHE A 229 -8.57 -16.25 15.65
C PHE A 229 -8.12 -16.71 14.27
N LYS A 230 -9.06 -17.19 13.44
CA LYS A 230 -8.81 -17.58 12.05
C LYS A 230 -9.08 -16.38 11.15
N VAL A 231 -8.05 -15.60 10.87
CA VAL A 231 -8.16 -14.26 10.26
C VAL A 231 -7.31 -14.16 9.00
N ASN A 232 -7.88 -13.63 7.92
CA ASN A 232 -7.12 -12.85 6.95
C ASN A 232 -7.76 -11.47 6.81
N GLU A 233 -7.01 -10.41 7.09
CA GLU A 233 -7.49 -9.02 7.08
C GLU A 233 -6.42 -8.01 6.62
N GLY A 234 -6.64 -6.70 6.72
CA GLY A 234 -5.62 -5.67 6.50
C GLY A 234 -4.90 -5.77 5.14
N ALA A 235 -5.65 -5.92 4.05
CA ALA A 235 -5.08 -6.13 2.72
C ALA A 235 -4.40 -4.87 2.15
N ALA A 236 -3.21 -5.02 1.56
CA ALA A 236 -2.49 -3.91 0.91
C ALA A 236 -1.77 -4.37 -0.37
N VAL A 237 -1.84 -3.54 -1.42
CA VAL A 237 -1.40 -3.93 -2.77
C VAL A 237 -0.24 -3.11 -3.30
N LEU A 238 0.74 -3.79 -3.90
CA LEU A 238 1.94 -3.23 -4.51
C LEU A 238 2.23 -3.90 -5.86
N ALA A 239 2.24 -3.12 -6.94
CA ALA A 239 2.62 -3.60 -8.27
C ALA A 239 4.10 -3.27 -8.57
N ARG A 240 4.93 -4.29 -8.79
CA ARG A 240 6.38 -4.15 -9.07
C ARG A 240 6.90 -5.40 -9.79
N ASN A 241 8.00 -5.28 -10.55
CA ASN A 241 8.76 -6.40 -11.10
C ASN A 241 7.91 -7.44 -11.86
N GLY A 242 6.97 -6.96 -12.69
CA GLY A 242 6.07 -7.79 -13.50
C GLY A 242 4.95 -8.49 -12.72
N ARG A 243 4.75 -8.17 -11.44
CA ARG A 243 3.77 -8.83 -10.54
C ARG A 243 2.92 -7.84 -9.75
N VAL A 244 1.80 -8.35 -9.25
CA VAL A 244 0.97 -7.73 -8.23
C VAL A 244 1.16 -8.51 -6.93
N PHE A 245 1.63 -7.83 -5.89
CA PHE A 245 1.80 -8.35 -4.55
C PHE A 245 0.66 -7.81 -3.68
N MET A 246 -0.08 -8.69 -3.01
CA MET A 246 -1.09 -8.33 -2.02
C MET A 246 -0.68 -8.90 -0.67
N THR A 247 -0.18 -8.07 0.24
CA THR A 247 -0.02 -8.46 1.63
C THR A 247 -1.36 -8.42 2.35
N TYR A 248 -1.44 -9.17 3.43
CA TYR A 248 -2.57 -9.22 4.37
C TYR A 248 -2.03 -9.55 5.75
N SER A 249 -2.83 -9.37 6.79
CA SER A 249 -2.51 -9.72 8.17
C SER A 249 -3.35 -10.92 8.63
N ALA A 250 -2.83 -11.70 9.58
CA ALA A 250 -3.47 -12.93 10.04
C ALA A 250 -3.22 -13.20 11.54
N SER A 251 -3.95 -14.17 12.10
CA SER A 251 -4.07 -14.43 13.54
C SER A 251 -4.68 -13.26 14.35
N ALA A 252 -4.79 -13.42 15.68
CA ALA A 252 -5.23 -12.38 16.59
C ALA A 252 -4.29 -11.15 16.59
N THR A 253 -4.81 -9.97 16.94
CA THR A 253 -4.07 -8.69 16.98
C THR A 253 -3.15 -8.55 18.21
N ASP A 254 -2.56 -9.65 18.66
CA ASP A 254 -1.58 -9.76 19.75
C ASP A 254 -0.15 -9.98 19.19
N ALA A 255 0.74 -10.63 19.95
CA ALA A 255 2.09 -10.95 19.48
C ALA A 255 2.16 -11.98 18.33
N ASN A 256 1.05 -12.67 18.01
CA ASN A 256 0.95 -13.61 16.89
C ASN A 256 0.59 -12.92 15.57
N TYR A 257 0.12 -11.67 15.61
CA TYR A 257 -0.25 -10.91 14.42
C TYR A 257 0.95 -10.79 13.47
N CYS A 258 0.76 -11.21 12.23
CA CYS A 258 1.82 -11.26 11.24
C CYS A 258 1.26 -11.10 9.83
N MET A 259 2.14 -10.84 8.86
CA MET A 259 1.76 -10.58 7.48
C MET A 259 1.97 -11.80 6.59
N GLY A 260 0.92 -12.17 5.85
CA GLY A 260 1.00 -13.05 4.69
C GLY A 260 1.21 -12.29 3.37
N LEU A 261 1.33 -13.05 2.28
CA LEU A 261 1.51 -12.49 0.93
C LEU A 261 0.81 -13.37 -0.11
N LEU A 262 0.02 -12.75 -0.98
CA LEU A 262 -0.44 -13.29 -2.26
C LEU A 262 0.37 -12.64 -3.39
N THR A 263 0.69 -13.42 -4.43
CA THR A 263 1.40 -12.94 -5.63
C THR A 263 0.68 -13.40 -6.88
N ALA A 264 0.40 -12.48 -7.80
CA ALA A 264 -0.08 -12.76 -9.15
C ALA A 264 0.83 -12.10 -10.19
N ASP A 265 0.93 -12.68 -11.39
CA ASP A 265 1.59 -12.01 -12.52
C ASP A 265 0.78 -10.79 -12.98
N ALA A 266 1.46 -9.71 -13.36
CA ALA A 266 0.80 -8.46 -13.74
C ALA A 266 -0.05 -8.59 -15.00
N ASP A 267 0.20 -9.56 -15.87
CA ASP A 267 -0.59 -9.79 -17.08
C ASP A 267 -1.69 -10.86 -16.92
N ALA A 268 -1.77 -11.52 -15.76
CA ALA A 268 -2.81 -12.50 -15.43
C ALA A 268 -4.19 -11.85 -15.20
N ASP A 269 -5.23 -12.69 -15.17
CA ASP A 269 -6.55 -12.26 -14.73
C ASP A 269 -6.59 -12.22 -13.20
N LEU A 270 -6.59 -11.03 -12.62
CA LEU A 270 -6.69 -10.86 -11.17
C LEU A 270 -8.05 -11.34 -10.61
N MET A 271 -9.07 -11.47 -11.47
CA MET A 271 -10.39 -11.97 -11.09
C MET A 271 -10.50 -13.51 -11.10
N ASP A 272 -9.43 -14.23 -11.45
CA ASP A 272 -9.30 -15.67 -11.25
C ASP A 272 -8.48 -15.94 -9.97
N PRO A 273 -9.04 -16.58 -8.92
CA PRO A 273 -8.28 -17.00 -7.75
C PRO A 273 -7.06 -17.87 -8.08
N ALA A 274 -7.09 -18.64 -9.17
CA ALA A 274 -5.96 -19.48 -9.59
C ALA A 274 -4.74 -18.69 -10.10
N SER A 275 -4.91 -17.39 -10.41
CA SER A 275 -3.80 -16.47 -10.73
C SER A 275 -2.95 -16.11 -9.51
N TRP A 276 -3.41 -16.39 -8.28
CA TRP A 276 -2.78 -15.96 -7.04
C TRP A 276 -2.09 -17.11 -6.31
N SER A 277 -0.78 -16.98 -6.10
CA SER A 277 0.01 -17.86 -5.24
C SER A 277 0.13 -17.29 -3.83
N LYS A 278 -0.27 -18.06 -2.83
CA LYS A 278 -0.17 -17.71 -1.40
C LYS A 278 1.18 -18.18 -0.83
N SER A 279 1.85 -17.32 -0.06
CA SER A 279 3.05 -17.69 0.68
C SER A 279 2.70 -18.70 1.78
N PRO A 280 3.39 -19.85 1.88
CA PRO A 280 3.14 -20.86 2.92
C PRO A 280 3.64 -20.44 4.31
N VAL A 281 4.44 -19.37 4.38
CA VAL A 281 5.03 -18.80 5.60
C VAL A 281 4.74 -17.30 5.67
N PRO A 282 4.67 -16.71 6.88
CA PRO A 282 4.52 -15.26 7.02
C PRO A 282 5.75 -14.56 6.44
N VAL A 283 5.51 -13.44 5.74
CA VAL A 283 6.57 -12.62 5.14
C VAL A 283 7.10 -11.54 6.08
N PHE A 284 6.38 -11.27 7.18
CA PHE A 284 6.76 -10.35 8.23
C PHE A 284 6.09 -10.76 9.54
N THR A 285 6.84 -10.83 10.64
CA THR A 285 6.34 -11.36 11.93
C THR A 285 7.13 -10.78 13.12
N SER A 286 6.67 -11.06 14.33
CA SER A 286 7.29 -10.67 15.59
C SER A 286 8.78 -11.03 15.67
N ASN A 287 9.55 -10.18 16.33
CA ASN A 287 10.99 -10.31 16.43
C ASN A 287 11.48 -9.92 17.84
N GLU A 288 11.77 -10.93 18.64
CA GLU A 288 12.26 -10.81 20.04
C GLU A 288 13.53 -9.94 20.12
N THR A 289 14.48 -10.10 19.18
CA THR A 289 15.77 -9.37 19.16
C THR A 289 15.61 -7.86 19.01
N THR A 290 14.55 -7.40 18.35
CA THR A 290 14.24 -5.97 18.15
C THR A 290 13.13 -5.47 19.10
N GLY A 291 12.55 -6.36 19.91
CA GLY A 291 11.45 -6.07 20.82
C GLY A 291 10.18 -5.61 20.10
N GLN A 292 9.91 -6.12 18.89
CA GLN A 292 8.74 -5.74 18.09
C GLN A 292 7.79 -6.93 17.93
N TYR A 293 6.53 -6.73 18.31
CA TYR A 293 5.53 -7.79 18.41
C TYR A 293 4.25 -7.42 17.66
N GLY A 294 3.61 -8.42 17.05
CA GLY A 294 2.37 -8.27 16.30
C GLY A 294 2.46 -7.31 15.10
N PRO A 295 3.48 -7.38 14.21
CA PRO A 295 3.57 -6.44 13.10
C PRO A 295 2.55 -6.76 11.99
N GLY A 296 1.66 -5.81 11.69
CA GLY A 296 0.65 -6.00 10.66
C GLY A 296 -0.14 -4.74 10.29
N HIS A 297 -1.29 -4.98 9.66
CA HIS A 297 -2.17 -4.04 8.97
C HIS A 297 -1.37 -2.96 8.24
N ASN A 298 -0.62 -3.40 7.23
CA ASN A 298 0.34 -2.55 6.55
C ASN A 298 -0.30 -1.72 5.44
N CYS A 299 0.42 -0.70 4.97
CA CYS A 299 0.26 -0.19 3.62
C CYS A 299 1.63 0.01 2.95
N PHE A 300 1.61 0.48 1.71
CA PHE A 300 2.82 0.79 0.94
C PHE A 300 2.85 2.24 0.52
N THR A 301 4.03 2.85 0.61
CA THR A 301 4.28 4.22 0.15
C THR A 301 5.69 4.32 -0.42
N VAL A 302 6.08 5.49 -0.92
CA VAL A 302 7.43 5.71 -1.48
C VAL A 302 8.12 6.88 -0.78
N ASP A 303 9.42 6.76 -0.53
CA ASP A 303 10.22 7.85 0.03
C ASP A 303 10.32 9.03 -0.95
N ARG A 304 10.90 10.16 -0.51
CA ARG A 304 10.94 11.44 -1.22
C ARG A 304 11.56 11.35 -2.60
N ASP A 305 12.51 10.42 -2.80
CA ASP A 305 13.14 10.12 -4.08
C ASP A 305 12.18 9.59 -5.16
N GLY A 306 10.99 9.11 -4.76
CA GLY A 306 9.96 8.55 -5.65
C GLY A 306 10.27 7.16 -6.18
N ARG A 307 11.28 6.47 -5.64
CA ARG A 307 11.75 5.16 -6.11
C ARG A 307 11.90 4.14 -4.99
N THR A 308 12.26 4.59 -3.79
CA THR A 308 12.44 3.72 -2.63
C THR A 308 11.08 3.37 -2.05
N ASP A 309 10.69 2.10 -2.16
CA ASP A 309 9.50 1.55 -1.52
C ASP A 309 9.64 1.56 0.01
N VAL A 310 8.53 1.84 0.70
CA VAL A 310 8.46 1.94 2.16
C VAL A 310 7.27 1.13 2.65
N LEU A 311 7.56 0.17 3.53
CA LEU A 311 6.57 -0.53 4.33
C LEU A 311 6.13 0.39 5.48
N VAL A 312 4.82 0.59 5.61
CA VAL A 312 4.19 1.28 6.74
C VAL A 312 3.33 0.25 7.45
N TYR A 313 3.46 0.10 8.77
CA TYR A 313 2.78 -0.96 9.52
C TYR A 313 2.59 -0.55 10.98
N HIS A 314 1.76 -1.27 11.74
CA HIS A 314 1.74 -1.12 13.20
C HIS A 314 2.41 -2.31 13.90
N ALA A 315 2.96 -2.09 15.09
CA ALA A 315 3.40 -3.16 16.01
C ALA A 315 3.36 -2.66 17.47
N ARG A 316 3.49 -3.57 18.44
CA ARG A 316 3.72 -3.27 19.87
C ARG A 316 5.19 -3.48 20.25
N GLN A 317 5.61 -2.79 21.31
CA GLN A 317 6.95 -2.88 21.92
C GLN A 317 7.05 -3.89 23.09
N TYR A 318 6.01 -4.71 23.29
CA TYR A 318 5.93 -5.77 24.27
C TYR A 318 5.04 -6.91 23.76
N LYS A 319 5.22 -8.09 24.34
CA LYS A 319 4.61 -9.35 23.90
C LYS A 319 3.26 -9.62 24.58
N GLU A 320 3.27 -9.65 25.91
CA GLU A 320 2.10 -9.97 26.73
C GLU A 320 1.17 -8.75 26.83
N ILE A 321 -0.14 -8.97 26.72
CA ILE A 321 -1.18 -7.94 26.80
C ILE A 321 -2.11 -8.27 27.97
N ASP A 322 -2.31 -7.31 28.87
CA ASP A 322 -3.27 -7.43 29.97
C ASP A 322 -4.68 -7.04 29.49
N GLY A 323 -5.52 -8.03 29.17
CA GLY A 323 -6.91 -7.83 28.75
C GLY A 323 -7.15 -8.06 27.26
N ASP A 324 -8.16 -7.40 26.69
CA ASP A 324 -8.48 -7.49 25.26
C ASP A 324 -7.44 -6.70 24.43
N PRO A 325 -6.77 -7.30 23.42
CA PRO A 325 -5.87 -6.60 22.50
C PRO A 325 -6.49 -5.42 21.74
N LEU A 326 -7.82 -5.29 21.68
CA LEU A 326 -8.52 -4.12 21.15
C LEU A 326 -8.57 -2.94 22.13
N ASP A 327 -8.61 -3.19 23.44
CA ASP A 327 -8.57 -2.14 24.47
C ASP A 327 -7.15 -1.61 24.73
N ASP A 328 -6.12 -2.39 24.38
CA ASP A 328 -4.72 -1.97 24.45
C ASP A 328 -4.38 -0.94 23.35
N PRO A 329 -4.08 0.33 23.71
CA PRO A 329 -3.91 1.41 22.75
C PRO A 329 -2.50 1.48 22.15
N ASN A 330 -1.59 0.56 22.49
CA ASN A 330 -0.15 0.71 22.26
C ASN A 330 0.36 0.10 20.96
N ARG A 331 -0.53 -0.25 20.03
CA ARG A 331 -0.15 -0.37 18.62
C ARG A 331 0.41 0.98 18.13
N HIS A 332 1.61 0.95 17.56
CA HIS A 332 2.35 2.15 17.13
C HIS A 332 2.65 2.05 15.64
N THR A 333 2.40 3.13 14.90
CA THR A 333 2.77 3.25 13.48
C THR A 333 4.28 3.28 13.33
N ARG A 334 4.81 2.44 12.45
CA ARG A 334 6.23 2.31 12.12
C ARG A 334 6.43 2.39 10.61
N VAL A 335 7.63 2.75 10.18
CA VAL A 335 8.04 2.74 8.77
C VAL A 335 9.43 2.15 8.59
N GLN A 336 9.60 1.33 7.56
CA GLN A 336 10.92 0.86 7.12
C GLN A 336 11.00 0.75 5.60
N ARG A 337 12.22 0.83 5.07
CA ARG A 337 12.44 0.63 3.64
C ARG A 337 12.06 -0.82 3.28
N LEU A 338 11.30 -0.99 2.21
CA LEU A 338 11.04 -2.30 1.61
C LEU A 338 12.19 -2.64 0.65
N GLY A 339 12.78 -3.81 0.85
CA GLY A 339 13.79 -4.37 -0.05
C GLY A 339 13.18 -5.14 -1.22
N TRP A 340 14.03 -5.55 -2.15
CA TRP A 340 13.65 -6.39 -3.29
C TRP A 340 14.71 -7.47 -3.47
N LYS A 341 14.28 -8.73 -3.54
CA LYS A 341 15.17 -9.88 -3.78
C LYS A 341 15.56 -9.96 -5.27
N ALA A 342 16.58 -10.76 -5.58
CA ALA A 342 17.04 -10.95 -6.95
C ALA A 342 15.98 -11.57 -7.89
N ASP A 343 15.04 -12.35 -7.36
CA ASP A 343 13.86 -12.87 -8.09
C ASP A 343 12.74 -11.83 -8.27
N GLY A 344 12.93 -10.60 -7.77
CA GLY A 344 11.98 -9.50 -7.81
C GLY A 344 10.81 -9.60 -6.84
N THR A 345 10.78 -10.57 -5.92
CA THR A 345 9.84 -10.57 -4.78
C THR A 345 10.25 -9.54 -3.72
N PRO A 346 9.30 -9.01 -2.93
CA PRO A 346 9.61 -8.06 -1.85
C PRO A 346 10.44 -8.73 -0.74
N ASP A 347 11.36 -7.96 -0.16
CA ASP A 347 12.09 -8.30 1.06
C ASP A 347 11.68 -7.35 2.18
N PHE A 348 10.84 -7.84 3.09
CA PHE A 348 10.37 -7.07 4.24
C PHE A 348 11.42 -7.01 5.36
N GLY A 349 12.41 -7.91 5.37
CA GLY A 349 13.31 -8.09 6.50
C GLY A 349 12.59 -8.48 7.79
N VAL A 350 12.98 -7.85 8.90
CA VAL A 350 12.32 -7.96 10.21
C VAL A 350 11.86 -6.57 10.67
N PRO A 351 10.84 -6.45 11.54
CA PRO A 351 10.44 -5.16 12.09
C PRO A 351 11.61 -4.51 12.84
N VAL A 352 12.00 -3.30 12.42
CA VAL A 352 13.17 -2.64 13.02
C VAL A 352 12.89 -2.13 14.45
N ALA A 353 13.92 -2.22 15.30
CA ALA A 353 13.86 -1.74 16.68
C ALA A 353 13.53 -0.24 16.81
N ASP A 354 13.06 0.18 17.98
CA ASP A 354 12.86 1.59 18.30
C ASP A 354 14.16 2.40 18.16
N THR A 355 14.03 3.62 17.63
CA THR A 355 15.17 4.53 17.54
C THR A 355 15.50 5.08 18.93
N ALA A 356 16.73 4.82 19.41
CA ALA A 356 17.18 5.29 20.70
C ALA A 356 17.04 6.82 20.84
N ARG A 357 16.45 7.27 21.96
CA ARG A 357 16.28 8.70 22.26
C ARG A 357 17.66 9.35 22.37
N GLY A 358 17.97 10.27 21.44
CA GLY A 358 19.28 10.95 21.36
C GLY A 358 20.01 10.84 20.01
N ARG A 359 19.43 10.18 19.00
CA ARG A 359 19.95 10.15 17.61
C ARG A 359 18.91 10.59 16.56
N ALA A 360 18.16 11.65 16.85
CA ALA A 360 17.20 12.28 15.94
C ALA A 360 17.68 13.69 15.54
#